data_AF-A0A645C9B1-F1
#
_entry.id   AF-A0A645C9B1-F1
#
_cell.length_a   1.000
_cell.length_b   1.000
_cell.length_c   1.000
_cell.angle_alpha   90.00
_cell.angle_beta   90.00
_cell.angle_gamma   90.00
#
_symmetry.space_group_name_H-M   'P 1'
#
loop_
_entity.id
_entity.type
_entity.pdbx_description
1 polymer ?
#
loop_
_entity_poly.entity_id
_entity_poly.type
_entity_poly.pdbx_seq_one_letter_code
_entity_poly.pdbx_strand_id
1 'polypeptide(L)'
;MLRMGNKCYVIEYGTHITLVEILSIQGVFYTIRFLNRPHLSVSRLRKSRLYSTWEDAQKVLDEKQRLINIKRIIGEQLELEGMEKLRKRSYWPCQTNYEKRQKK
;
A
#
# COMPACT_ATOMS: atom_id res chain seq x y z
N MET A 1 1.95 -24.08 13.17
CA MET A 1 1.62 -23.22 14.34
C MET A 1 2.92 -22.67 14.90
N LEU A 2 3.06 -21.35 15.01
CA LEU A 2 4.31 -20.70 15.46
C LEU A 2 4.56 -20.96 16.95
N ARG A 3 5.75 -21.43 17.30
CA ARG A 3 6.21 -21.72 18.67
C ARG A 3 7.36 -20.79 19.06
N MET A 4 7.65 -20.73 20.36
CA MET A 4 8.86 -20.06 20.86
C MET A 4 10.11 -20.68 20.22
N GLY A 5 11.11 -19.84 19.96
CA GLY A 5 12.35 -20.21 19.25
C GLY A 5 12.19 -20.37 17.73
N ASN A 6 10.98 -20.30 17.17
CA ASN A 6 10.82 -20.34 15.73
C ASN A 6 11.27 -19.01 15.10
N LYS A 7 11.95 -19.16 13.95
CA LYS A 7 12.28 -18.08 13.04
C LYS A 7 11.08 -17.81 12.13
N CYS A 8 10.75 -16.54 11.95
CA CYS A 8 9.64 -16.08 11.12
C CYS A 8 9.98 -14.72 10.53
N TYR A 9 9.08 -14.18 9.72
CA TYR A 9 9.29 -12.94 8.98
C TYR A 9 8.24 -11.90 9.38
N VAL A 10 8.67 -10.64 9.37
CA VAL A 10 7.82 -9.47 9.63
C VAL A 10 8.01 -8.45 8.53
N ILE A 11 6.92 -7.82 8.12
CA ILE A 11 6.96 -6.64 7.26
C ILE A 11 7.07 -5.39 8.13
N GLU A 12 8.23 -4.74 8.06
CA GLU A 12 8.52 -3.44 8.67
C GLU A 12 8.19 -2.31 7.72
N TYR A 13 7.65 -1.21 8.28
CA TYR A 13 7.29 0.02 7.55
C TYR A 13 6.44 -0.19 6.28
N GLY A 14 5.85 -1.38 6.12
CA GLY A 14 5.08 -1.75 4.95
C GLY A 14 5.88 -2.03 3.69
N THR A 15 7.21 -2.17 3.77
CA THR A 15 8.11 -2.33 2.60
C THR A 15 9.21 -3.36 2.81
N HIS A 16 9.72 -3.54 4.03
CA HIS A 16 10.91 -4.36 4.27
C HIS A 16 10.55 -5.65 5.01
N ILE A 17 10.97 -6.79 4.47
CA ILE A 17 10.80 -8.09 5.14
C ILE A 17 12.04 -8.36 6.00
N THR A 18 11.84 -8.58 7.29
CA THR A 18 12.92 -8.83 8.24
C THR A 18 12.74 -10.17 8.93
N LEU A 19 13.84 -10.91 9.10
CA LEU A 19 13.86 -12.17 9.81
C LEU A 19 13.93 -11.93 11.33
N VAL A 20 13.03 -12.59 12.04
CA VAL A 20 12.86 -12.44 13.48
C VAL A 20 12.70 -13.80 14.16
N GLU A 21 12.99 -13.85 15.44
CA GLU A 21 12.87 -15.04 16.28
C GLU A 21 11.83 -14.80 17.37
N ILE A 22 10.93 -15.77 17.60
CA ILE A 22 9.90 -15.64 18.62
C ILE A 22 10.51 -15.94 19.99
N LEU A 23 10.52 -14.94 20.88
CA LEU A 23 10.99 -15.08 22.25
C LEU A 23 9.89 -15.60 23.18
N SER A 24 8.69 -15.03 23.11
CA SER A 24 7.59 -15.42 24.00
C SER A 24 6.23 -15.22 23.34
N ILE A 25 5.23 -15.98 23.81
CA ILE A 25 3.86 -15.92 23.33
C ILE A 25 2.96 -15.66 24.53
N GLN A 26 2.22 -14.55 24.51
CA GLN A 26 1.26 -14.16 25.53
C GLN A 26 -0.10 -13.94 24.89
N GLY A 27 -0.93 -14.99 24.90
CA GLY A 27 -2.24 -14.99 24.24
C GLY A 27 -2.12 -14.72 22.74
N VAL A 28 -2.62 -13.56 22.29
CA VAL A 28 -2.62 -13.15 20.87
C VAL A 28 -1.35 -12.40 20.47
N PHE A 29 -0.52 -12.01 21.46
CA PHE A 29 0.68 -11.24 21.24
C PHE A 29 1.94 -12.10 21.30
N TYR A 30 2.85 -11.81 20.39
CA TYR A 30 4.12 -12.49 20.19
C TYR A 30 5.23 -11.48 20.41
N THR A 31 6.16 -11.81 21.28
CA THR A 31 7.39 -11.04 21.50
C THR A 31 8.46 -11.62 20.61
N ILE A 32 9.09 -10.78 19.80
CA ILE A 32 10.06 -11.18 18.78
C ILE A 32 11.39 -10.45 18.94
N ARG A 33 12.48 -11.10 18.55
CA ARG A 33 13.82 -10.54 18.45
C ARG A 33 14.21 -10.39 16.99
N PHE A 34 14.77 -9.25 16.61
CA PHE A 34 15.30 -9.05 15.25
C PHE A 34 16.68 -9.69 15.15
N LEU A 35 16.88 -10.56 14.15
CA LEU A 35 18.17 -11.24 13.97
C LEU A 35 19.18 -10.38 13.20
N ASN A 36 18.69 -9.53 12.29
CA ASN A 36 19.54 -8.74 11.39
C ASN A 36 19.77 -7.30 11.86
N ARG A 37 19.30 -6.90 13.05
CA ARG A 37 19.48 -5.55 13.58
C ARG A 37 19.81 -5.57 15.07
N PRO A 38 21.09 -5.43 15.45
CA PRO A 38 21.50 -5.51 16.85
C PRO A 38 20.95 -4.36 17.71
N HIS A 39 20.62 -3.21 17.10
CA HIS A 39 20.08 -2.04 17.82
C HIS A 39 18.59 -2.16 18.15
N LEU A 40 17.83 -2.99 17.42
CA LEU A 40 16.42 -3.26 17.70
C LEU A 40 16.33 -4.62 18.39
N SER A 41 16.36 -4.58 19.71
CA SER A 41 16.48 -5.80 20.51
C SER A 41 15.20 -6.63 20.47
N VAL A 42 14.03 -6.03 20.69
CA VAL A 42 12.78 -6.77 20.84
C VAL A 42 11.57 -5.94 20.38
N SER A 43 10.55 -6.57 19.80
CA SER A 43 9.26 -5.94 19.54
C SER A 43 8.10 -6.88 19.89
N ARG A 44 6.94 -6.32 20.22
CA ARG A 44 5.72 -7.07 20.52
C ARG A 44 4.71 -6.85 19.39
N LEU A 45 4.31 -7.94 18.74
CA LEU A 45 3.44 -7.92 17.57
C LEU A 45 2.26 -8.89 17.74
N ARG A 46 1.20 -8.68 16.95
CA ARG A 46 0.12 -9.66 16.83
C ARG A 46 0.53 -10.77 15.88
N LYS A 47 -0.03 -11.97 16.09
CA LYS A 47 0.15 -13.14 15.20
C LYS A 47 -0.07 -12.83 13.72
N SER A 48 -1.07 -11.99 13.40
CA SER A 48 -1.42 -11.63 12.02
C SER A 48 -0.34 -10.86 11.26
N ARG A 49 0.69 -10.37 11.96
CA ARG A 49 1.82 -9.65 11.36
C ARG A 49 3.07 -10.53 11.17
N LEU A 50 2.99 -11.79 11.58
CA LEU A 50 4.08 -12.77 11.49
C LEU A 50 3.81 -13.72 10.33
N TYR A 51 4.81 -13.89 9.48
CA TYR A 51 4.77 -14.77 8.32
C TYR A 51 5.71 -15.94 8.52
N SER A 52 5.28 -17.16 8.19
CA SER A 52 6.10 -18.36 8.38
C SER A 52 7.22 -18.43 7.36
N THR A 53 6.96 -17.97 6.13
CA THR A 53 7.92 -17.94 5.02
C THR A 53 8.12 -16.52 4.53
N TRP A 54 9.25 -16.29 3.86
CA TRP A 54 9.54 -15.02 3.19
C TRP A 54 8.58 -14.77 2.02
N GLU A 55 8.25 -15.83 1.28
CA GLU A 55 7.34 -15.80 0.12
C GLU A 55 5.94 -15.31 0.50
N ASP A 56 5.41 -15.75 1.65
CA ASP A 56 4.10 -15.30 2.13
C ASP A 56 4.12 -13.81 2.47
N ALA A 57 5.20 -13.33 3.11
CA ALA A 57 5.37 -11.90 3.38
C ALA A 57 5.49 -11.09 2.08
N GLN A 58 6.20 -11.61 1.07
CA GLN A 58 6.35 -10.95 -0.22
C GLN A 58 5.02 -10.83 -0.97
N LYS A 59 4.19 -11.89 -0.97
CA LYS A 59 2.84 -11.83 -1.58
C LYS A 59 1.99 -10.71 -0.99
N VAL A 60 2.03 -10.50 0.32
CA VAL A 60 1.27 -9.40 0.96
C VAL A 60 1.80 -8.03 0.55
N LEU A 61 3.12 -7.88 0.39
CA LEU A 61 3.71 -6.65 -0.14
C LEU A 61 3.26 -6.37 -1.58
N ASP A 62 3.30 -7.39 -2.44
CA ASP A 62 2.91 -7.27 -3.84
C ASP A 62 1.44 -6.91 -3.99
N GLU A 63 0.56 -7.55 -3.20
CA GLU A 63 -0.87 -7.25 -3.18
C GLU A 63 -1.13 -5.81 -2.72
N LYS A 64 -0.45 -5.37 -1.65
CA LYS A 64 -0.57 -4.00 -1.15
C LYS A 64 -0.11 -2.99 -2.22
N GLN A 65 0.99 -3.27 -2.92
CA GLN A 65 1.49 -2.42 -3.99
C GLN A 65 0.50 -2.33 -5.16
N ARG A 66 -0.11 -3.46 -5.55
CA ARG A 66 -1.16 -3.49 -6.58
C ARG A 66 -2.35 -2.62 -6.20
N LEU A 67 -2.83 -2.73 -4.95
CA LEU A 67 -3.95 -1.91 -4.47
C LEU A 67 -3.63 -0.41 -4.46
N ILE A 68 -2.40 -0.02 -4.11
CA ILE A 68 -1.95 1.37 -4.18
C ILE A 68 -1.96 1.87 -5.62
N ASN A 69 -1.43 1.07 -6.56
CA ASN A 69 -1.40 1.43 -7.97
C ASN A 69 -2.82 1.59 -8.55
N ILE A 70 -3.75 0.68 -8.22
CA ILE A 70 -5.15 0.77 -8.63
C ILE A 70 -5.79 2.06 -8.11
N LYS A 71 -5.60 2.37 -6.82
CA LYS A 71 -6.13 3.60 -6.23
C LYS A 71 -5.59 4.84 -6.91
N ARG A 72 -4.31 4.84 -7.31
CA ARG A 72 -3.70 5.95 -8.05
C ARG A 72 -4.34 6.13 -9.43
N ILE A 73 -4.49 5.04 -10.20
CA ILE A 73 -5.12 5.07 -11.53
C ILE A 73 -6.56 5.60 -11.45
N ILE A 74 -7.34 5.12 -10.47
CA ILE A 74 -8.72 5.58 -10.26
C ILE A 74 -8.75 7.08 -9.91
N GLY A 75 -7.81 7.55 -9.08
CA GLY A 75 -7.68 8.98 -8.75
C GLY A 75 -7.41 9.83 -9.98
N GLU A 76 -6.42 9.44 -10.80
CA GLU A 76 -6.08 10.12 -12.06
C GLU A 76 -7.26 10.15 -13.03
N GLN A 77 -8.02 9.06 -13.14
CA GLN A 77 -9.20 8.99 -13.99
C GLN A 77 -10.33 9.92 -13.52
N LEU A 78 -10.59 9.99 -12.21
CA LEU A 78 -11.58 10.90 -11.64
C LEU A 78 -11.21 12.38 -11.84
N GLU A 79 -9.92 12.72 -11.74
CA GLU A 79 -9.44 14.06 -12.02
C GLU A 79 -9.64 14.43 -13.50
N LEU A 80 -9.33 13.53 -14.43
CA LEU A 80 -9.55 13.72 -15.86
C LEU A 80 -11.04 13.91 -16.19
N GLU A 81 -11.92 13.07 -15.62
CA GLU A 81 -13.38 13.22 -15.78
C GLU A 81 -13.90 14.53 -15.19
N GLY A 82 -13.35 14.97 -14.05
CA GLY A 82 -13.65 16.26 -13.44
C GLY A 82 -13.26 17.43 -14.34
N MET A 83 -12.07 17.39 -14.92
CA MET A 83 -11.57 18.37 -15.88
C MET A 83 -12.40 18.38 -17.16
N GLU A 84 -12.82 17.23 -17.67
CA GLU A 84 -13.68 17.14 -18.86
C GLU A 84 -15.07 17.73 -18.59
N LYS A 85 -15.65 17.47 -17.42
CA LYS A 85 -16.92 18.07 -16.98
C LYS A 85 -16.81 19.59 -16.84
N LEU A 86 -15.72 20.09 -16.29
CA LEU A 86 -15.43 21.53 -16.22
C LEU A 86 -15.30 22.13 -17.62
N ARG A 87 -14.55 21.50 -18.53
CA ARG A 87 -14.41 21.96 -19.92
C ARG A 87 -15.75 22.02 -20.66
N LYS A 88 -16.62 21.02 -20.47
CA LYS A 88 -17.98 21.01 -21.04
C LYS A 88 -18.89 22.06 -20.43
N ARG A 89 -18.77 22.36 -19.12
CA ARG A 89 -19.53 23.42 -18.44
C ARG A 89 -19.04 24.84 -18.76
N SER A 90 -17.74 25.01 -19.02
CA SER A 90 -17.14 26.27 -19.46
C SER A 90 -17.43 26.60 -20.94
N TYR A 91 -18.25 25.80 -21.63
CA TYR A 91 -18.72 26.04 -22.98
C TYR A 91 -19.73 27.21 -22.98
N TRP A 92 -19.23 28.43 -23.16
CA TRP A 92 -20.07 29.59 -23.41
C TRP A 92 -20.47 29.64 -24.90
N PRO A 93 -21.76 29.58 -25.25
CA PRO A 93 -22.24 29.51 -26.64
C PRO A 93 -21.94 30.78 -27.47
N CYS A 94 -21.42 31.85 -26.85
CA CYS A 94 -20.99 33.05 -27.55
C CYS A 94 -19.68 32.88 -28.34
N GLN A 95 -18.80 31.93 -27.97
CA GLN A 95 -17.52 31.72 -28.68
C GLN A 95 -17.69 30.98 -30.02
N THR A 96 -18.63 30.04 -30.13
CA THR A 96 -18.85 29.27 -31.37
C THR A 96 -19.52 30.07 -32.49
N ASN A 97 -20.25 31.13 -32.15
CA ASN A 97 -20.84 32.02 -33.14
C ASN A 97 -19.81 32.99 -33.75
N TYR A 98 -18.70 33.26 -33.06
CA TYR A 98 -17.63 34.11 -33.57
C TYR A 98 -16.82 33.39 -34.67
N GLU A 99 -16.45 32.13 -34.43
CA GLU A 99 -15.69 31.33 -35.42
C GLU A 99 -16.50 31.01 -36.69
N LYS A 100 -17.82 30.80 -36.56
CA LYS A 100 -18.69 30.58 -37.73
C LYS A 100 -18.89 31.83 -38.59
N ARG A 101 -18.74 33.03 -38.02
CA ARG A 101 -18.88 34.30 -38.77
C ARG A 101 -17.60 34.69 -39.52
N GLN A 102 -16.42 34.20 -39.12
CA GLN A 102 -15.16 34.49 -39.82
C GLN A 102 -14.84 33.54 -40.99
N LYS A 103 -15.64 32.48 -41.21
CA LYS A 103 -15.50 31.54 -42.34
C LYS A 103 -16.53 31.77 -43.47
N LYS A 104 -17.25 32.88 -43.44
CA LYS A 104 -18.06 33.38 -44.55
C LYS A 104 -17.39 34.64 -45.09
#